data_AF-A0A6B3N5Y3-F1
#
_entry.id   AF-A0A6B3N5Y3-F1
#
_cell.length_a   1.000
_cell.length_b   1.000
_cell.length_c   1.000
_cell.angle_alpha   90.00
_cell.angle_beta   90.00
_cell.angle_gamma   90.00
#
_symmetry.space_group_name_H-M   'P 1'
#
loop_
_entity.id
_entity.type
_entity.pdbx_description
1 polymer ?
#
loop_
_entity_poly.entity_id
_entity_poly.type
_entity_poly.pdbx_seq_one_letter_code
_entity_poly.pdbx_strand_id
1 'polypeptide(L)'
;MVQNLAPISSQQLRDTLGHSFNDAEFSRILKQIKFIEPKVGQFWQAEQAEAGIYIVMTGKVRLLNSAGEKFATLTEGDSFGESTFFPDASFSPYSARASRNLQLCYLTPELLFPLISKYPRIRDHLYEYARRQNSVLVDSDTQPTPSPQPITPSATAPSTPAKTISKAYFPNPNQRVGHLWQRVIRRYPFFAQQSGSDCGAACLVMVSSYWGKRFSVNRLRDIANVDRNGASLRGLSAAAESIG
;
A
#
# COMPACT_ATOMS: atom_id res chain seq x y z
N MET A 1 27.39 21.77 9.94
CA MET A 1 27.58 20.44 10.54
C MET A 1 27.21 19.43 9.47
N VAL A 2 28.19 18.89 8.75
CA VAL A 2 27.98 17.99 7.62
C VAL A 2 27.58 16.65 8.21
N GLN A 3 26.29 16.33 8.22
CA GLN A 3 25.84 15.00 8.64
C GLN A 3 26.36 14.01 7.59
N ASN A 4 27.18 13.06 8.04
CA ASN A 4 27.60 11.90 7.27
C ASN A 4 26.37 11.04 7.00
N LEU A 5 25.65 11.35 5.93
CA LEU A 5 24.64 10.46 5.36
C LEU A 5 25.37 9.21 4.86
N ALA A 6 24.89 8.03 5.25
CA ALA A 6 25.42 6.78 4.71
C ALA A 6 25.25 6.83 3.18
N PRO A 7 26.34 6.65 2.39
CA PRO A 7 26.25 6.73 0.95
C PRO A 7 25.35 5.60 0.43
N ILE A 8 24.59 5.88 -0.62
CA ILE A 8 23.81 4.86 -1.34
C ILE A 8 24.75 3.74 -1.79
N SER A 9 24.33 2.49 -1.56
CA SER A 9 25.11 1.33 -1.99
C SER A 9 24.98 1.06 -3.49
N SER A 10 25.98 0.41 -4.07
CA SER A 10 25.93 -0.01 -5.49
C SER A 10 24.81 -1.02 -5.75
N GLN A 11 24.43 -1.81 -4.75
CA GLN A 11 23.30 -2.72 -4.82
C GLN A 11 21.97 -1.96 -4.87
N GLN A 12 21.74 -1.00 -3.97
CA GLN A 12 20.53 -0.17 -4.00
C GLN A 12 20.37 0.55 -5.34
N LEU A 13 21.44 1.14 -5.87
CA LEU A 13 21.39 1.82 -7.16
C LEU A 13 21.07 0.86 -8.32
N ARG A 14 21.60 -0.37 -8.26
CA ARG A 14 21.31 -1.42 -9.24
C ARG A 14 19.87 -1.86 -9.18
N ASP A 15 19.34 -2.07 -7.99
CA ASP A 15 17.96 -2.53 -7.79
C ASP A 15 16.97 -1.45 -8.24
N THR A 16 17.26 -0.17 -7.97
CA THR A 16 16.45 0.97 -8.44
C THR A 16 16.51 1.15 -9.96
N LEU A 17 17.69 1.11 -10.57
CA LEU A 17 17.86 1.43 -12.00
C LEU A 17 17.82 0.21 -12.93
N GLY A 18 17.79 -1.02 -12.39
CA GLY A 18 17.84 -2.26 -13.18
C GLY A 18 19.15 -2.47 -13.93
N HIS A 19 20.22 -1.75 -13.55
CA HIS A 19 21.51 -1.77 -14.24
C HIS A 19 22.68 -1.73 -13.26
N SER A 20 23.71 -2.54 -13.53
CA SER A 20 24.94 -2.56 -12.75
C SER A 20 25.99 -1.63 -13.36
N PHE A 21 26.46 -0.65 -12.60
CA PHE A 21 27.53 0.26 -12.99
C PHE A 21 28.91 -0.27 -12.57
N ASN A 22 29.95 0.07 -13.32
CA ASN A 22 31.32 -0.14 -12.87
C ASN A 22 31.73 0.90 -11.80
N ASP A 23 32.86 0.70 -11.12
CA ASP A 23 33.28 1.55 -10.01
C ASP A 23 33.50 3.02 -10.41
N ALA A 24 33.99 3.27 -11.63
CA ALA A 24 34.24 4.62 -12.13
C ALA A 24 32.92 5.37 -12.41
N GLU A 25 31.95 4.69 -13.03
CA GLU A 25 30.61 5.21 -13.28
C GLU A 25 29.86 5.43 -11.97
N PHE A 26 29.90 4.45 -11.06
CA PHE A 26 29.29 4.56 -9.74
C PHE A 26 29.85 5.76 -8.97
N SER A 27 31.18 5.93 -8.96
CA SER A 27 31.84 7.08 -8.32
C SER A 27 31.43 8.42 -8.95
N ARG A 28 31.20 8.46 -10.27
CA ARG A 28 30.70 9.66 -10.96
C ARG A 28 29.25 9.95 -10.58
N ILE A 29 28.41 8.92 -10.49
CA ILE A 29 27.01 9.05 -10.09
C ILE A 29 26.92 9.60 -8.67
N LEU A 30 27.66 9.03 -7.72
CA LEU A 30 27.67 9.47 -6.32
C LEU A 30 27.97 10.98 -6.15
N LYS A 31 28.81 11.56 -7.03
CA LYS A 31 29.15 13.00 -6.98
C LYS A 31 28.02 13.93 -7.44
N GLN A 32 27.04 13.41 -8.17
CA GLN A 32 25.96 14.18 -8.78
C GLN A 32 24.61 13.96 -8.10
N ILE A 33 24.51 12.99 -7.19
CA ILE A 33 23.32 12.73 -6.38
C ILE A 33 23.07 13.89 -5.41
N LYS A 34 21.80 14.23 -5.20
CA LYS A 34 21.36 15.19 -4.18
C LYS A 34 20.74 14.46 -3.00
N PHE A 35 21.00 14.94 -1.78
CA PHE A 35 20.35 14.43 -0.58
C PHE A 35 19.25 15.38 -0.12
N ILE A 36 18.10 14.83 0.26
CA ILE A 36 16.91 15.60 0.64
C ILE A 36 16.38 15.08 1.98
N GLU A 37 16.12 16.00 2.92
CA GLU A 37 15.52 15.72 4.22
C GLU A 37 14.21 16.49 4.37
N PRO A 38 13.08 15.94 3.89
CA PRO A 38 11.81 16.63 3.97
C PRO A 38 11.28 16.66 5.41
N LYS A 39 10.54 17.73 5.74
CA LYS A 39 9.80 17.81 7.00
C LYS A 39 8.68 16.78 7.01
N VAL A 40 8.32 16.31 8.20
CA VAL A 40 7.17 15.40 8.40
C VAL A 40 5.91 16.04 7.82
N GLY A 41 5.20 15.31 6.97
CA GLY A 41 4.07 15.83 6.21
C GLY A 41 4.16 15.51 4.73
N GLN A 42 3.19 15.97 3.95
CA GLN A 42 3.20 15.81 2.50
C GLN A 42 4.24 16.78 1.92
N PHE A 43 5.15 16.26 1.09
CA PHE A 43 6.28 17.04 0.57
C PHE A 43 6.48 16.90 -0.95
N TRP A 44 5.79 15.94 -1.59
CA TRP A 44 5.96 15.65 -3.02
C TRP A 44 4.61 15.28 -3.64
N GLN A 45 4.39 15.68 -4.90
CA GLN A 45 3.20 15.37 -5.70
C GLN A 45 3.60 15.19 -7.16
N ALA A 46 3.13 14.13 -7.82
CA ALA A 46 3.56 13.77 -9.17
C ALA A 46 3.30 14.88 -10.22
N GLU A 47 2.19 15.61 -10.11
CA GLU A 47 1.81 16.65 -11.08
C GLU A 47 2.65 17.93 -10.98
N GLN A 48 3.22 18.20 -9.81
CA GLN A 48 3.93 19.45 -9.50
C GLN A 48 5.43 19.24 -9.33
N ALA A 49 5.86 17.98 -9.19
CA ALA A 49 7.25 17.66 -8.96
C ALA A 49 8.08 17.78 -10.23
N GLU A 50 9.33 18.18 -10.05
CA GLU A 50 10.36 17.99 -11.06
C GLU A 50 10.55 16.48 -11.30
N ALA A 51 10.86 16.11 -12.56
CA ALA A 51 11.13 14.72 -12.88
C ALA A 51 12.35 14.21 -12.13
N GLY A 52 12.33 12.96 -11.67
CA GLY A 52 13.45 12.37 -10.97
C GLY A 52 13.08 11.18 -10.10
N ILE A 53 14.10 10.45 -9.65
CA ILE A 53 13.92 9.27 -8.80
C ILE A 53 14.37 9.58 -7.38
N TYR A 54 13.49 9.32 -6.42
CA TYR A 54 13.75 9.44 -5.01
C TYR A 54 13.91 8.05 -4.41
N ILE A 55 15.04 7.81 -3.74
CA ILE A 55 15.37 6.56 -3.07
C ILE A 55 15.36 6.81 -1.58
N VAL A 56 14.65 5.97 -0.82
CA VAL A 56 14.59 6.06 0.63
C VAL A 56 15.89 5.54 1.22
N MET A 57 16.66 6.43 1.85
CA MET A 57 17.91 6.09 2.54
C MET A 57 17.65 5.66 3.97
N THR A 58 16.78 6.39 4.68
CA THR A 58 16.35 6.06 6.04
C THR A 58 14.92 6.56 6.27
N GLY A 59 14.21 5.98 7.23
CA GLY A 59 12.83 6.39 7.54
C GLY A 59 11.78 5.72 6.66
N LYS A 60 10.63 6.40 6.48
CA LYS A 60 9.47 5.85 5.74
C LYS A 60 8.73 6.92 4.95
N VAL A 61 8.29 6.56 3.75
CA VAL A 61 7.41 7.38 2.91
C VAL A 61 6.07 6.68 2.76
N ARG A 62 4.97 7.41 2.95
CA ARG A 62 3.62 6.93 2.60
C ARG A 62 3.23 7.52 1.26
N LEU A 63 2.89 6.68 0.30
CA LEU A 63 2.31 7.12 -0.96
C LEU A 63 0.79 7.18 -0.82
N LEU A 64 0.21 8.30 -1.26
CA LEU A 64 -1.21 8.60 -1.14
C LEU A 64 -1.81 8.81 -2.53
N ASN A 65 -3.02 8.30 -2.75
CA ASN A 65 -3.79 8.52 -3.96
C ASN A 65 -4.37 9.96 -3.99
N SER A 66 -5.16 10.24 -5.04
CA SER A 66 -5.84 11.53 -5.21
C SER A 66 -6.84 11.85 -4.08
N ALA A 67 -7.42 10.84 -3.44
CA ALA A 67 -8.29 10.98 -2.26
C ALA A 67 -7.51 11.21 -0.95
N GLY A 68 -6.17 11.17 -0.96
CA GLY A 68 -5.33 11.29 0.23
C GLY A 68 -5.23 9.99 1.04
N GLU A 69 -5.75 8.89 0.52
CA GLU A 69 -5.69 7.56 1.11
C GLU A 69 -4.39 6.86 0.75
N LYS A 70 -3.84 6.09 1.68
CA LYS A 70 -2.53 5.46 1.52
C LYS A 70 -2.65 4.14 0.75
N PHE A 71 -2.00 4.07 -0.42
CA PHE A 71 -1.92 2.83 -1.21
C PHE A 71 -0.59 2.08 -1.03
N ALA A 72 0.49 2.75 -0.60
CA ALA A 72 1.78 2.10 -0.36
C ALA A 72 2.57 2.72 0.80
N THR A 73 3.52 1.97 1.35
CA THR A 73 4.52 2.47 2.31
C THR A 73 5.89 2.00 1.86
N LEU A 74 6.78 2.95 1.62
CA LEU A 74 8.15 2.73 1.19
C LEU A 74 9.09 2.84 2.37
N THR A 75 10.09 1.97 2.39
CA THR A 75 11.13 1.83 3.39
C THR A 75 12.51 1.91 2.74
N GLU A 76 13.58 1.81 3.53
CA GLU A 76 14.96 1.88 3.03
C GLU A 76 15.19 0.95 1.82
N GLY A 77 15.73 1.52 0.75
CA GLY A 77 15.97 0.84 -0.53
C GLY A 77 14.84 0.98 -1.55
N ASP A 78 13.61 1.30 -1.12
CA ASP A 78 12.50 1.55 -2.05
C ASP A 78 12.65 2.91 -2.75
N SER A 79 12.08 3.02 -3.95
CA SER A 79 12.08 4.25 -4.75
C SER A 79 10.68 4.72 -5.16
N PHE A 80 10.59 6.00 -5.52
CA PHE A 80 9.41 6.59 -6.15
C PHE A 80 9.79 7.74 -7.07
N GLY A 81 8.84 8.15 -7.92
CA GLY A 81 8.96 9.29 -8.83
C GLY A 81 9.17 8.87 -10.28
N GLU A 82 9.25 7.57 -10.56
CA GLU A 82 9.44 7.00 -11.89
C GLU A 82 8.38 7.48 -12.89
N SER A 83 7.12 7.65 -12.43
CA SER A 83 6.02 8.13 -13.28
C SER A 83 6.29 9.50 -13.91
N THR A 84 7.09 10.35 -13.27
CA THR A 84 7.41 11.70 -13.77
C THR A 84 8.22 11.69 -15.07
N PHE A 85 8.87 10.58 -15.41
CA PHE A 85 9.59 10.41 -16.68
C PHE A 85 8.70 10.00 -17.87
N PHE A 86 7.42 9.71 -17.63
CA PHE A 86 6.51 9.15 -18.62
C PHE A 86 5.17 9.91 -18.67
N PRO A 87 5.18 11.22 -18.98
CA PRO A 87 3.94 12.01 -19.04
C PRO A 87 2.94 11.46 -20.07
N ASP A 88 3.43 10.86 -21.16
CA ASP A 88 2.59 10.29 -22.21
C ASP A 88 1.93 8.95 -21.82
N ALA A 89 2.35 8.33 -20.72
CA ALA A 89 1.90 6.99 -20.31
C ALA A 89 0.59 6.99 -19.50
N SER A 90 -0.03 8.16 -19.27
CA SER A 90 -1.31 8.32 -18.56
C SER A 90 -1.34 7.66 -17.16
N PHE A 91 -0.24 7.76 -16.41
CA PHE A 91 -0.19 7.28 -15.04
C PHE A 91 -1.04 8.16 -14.11
N SER A 92 -1.75 7.54 -13.17
CA SER A 92 -2.53 8.23 -12.16
C SER A 92 -1.62 9.04 -11.23
N PRO A 93 -1.97 10.30 -10.91
CA PRO A 93 -1.17 11.12 -10.01
C PRO A 93 -1.23 10.60 -8.59
N TYR A 94 -0.14 10.75 -7.84
CA TYR A 94 -0.06 10.43 -6.43
C TYR A 94 0.81 11.42 -5.67
N SER A 95 0.74 11.39 -4.35
CA SER A 95 1.57 12.21 -3.46
C SER A 95 2.37 11.39 -2.48
N ALA A 96 3.46 11.98 -1.96
CA ALA A 96 4.33 11.35 -0.98
C ALA A 96 4.34 12.14 0.34
N ARG A 97 4.14 11.41 1.45
CA ARG A 97 4.16 11.94 2.81
C ARG A 97 5.31 11.35 3.62
N ALA A 98 6.14 12.24 4.14
CA ALA A 98 7.29 11.93 4.98
C ALA A 98 6.86 11.50 6.38
N SER A 99 7.52 10.46 6.89
CA SER A 99 7.53 10.14 8.32
C SER A 99 8.71 10.81 9.03
N ARG A 100 8.84 10.59 10.35
CA ARG A 100 9.99 11.10 11.12
C ARG A 100 11.30 10.53 10.58
N ASN A 101 12.36 11.33 10.64
CA ASN A 101 13.73 10.96 10.26
C ASN A 101 13.82 10.39 8.83
N LEU A 102 13.11 11.00 7.88
CA LEU A 102 13.19 10.60 6.48
C LEU A 102 14.40 11.27 5.82
N GLN A 103 15.25 10.45 5.23
CA GLN A 103 16.35 10.90 4.35
C GLN A 103 16.18 10.25 2.99
N LEU A 104 16.31 11.06 1.94
CA LEU A 104 16.16 10.64 0.56
C LEU A 104 17.42 10.94 -0.23
N CYS A 105 17.71 10.05 -1.16
CA CYS A 105 18.64 10.26 -2.26
C CYS A 105 17.80 10.62 -3.49
N TYR A 106 18.14 11.72 -4.16
CA TYR A 106 17.46 12.21 -5.36
C TYR A 106 18.39 12.14 -6.57
N LEU A 107 17.97 11.34 -7.55
CA LEU A 107 18.59 11.21 -8.86
C LEU A 107 17.92 12.21 -9.80
N THR A 108 18.65 13.23 -10.22
CA THR A 108 18.11 14.32 -11.04
C THR A 108 17.97 13.92 -12.51
N PRO A 109 17.17 14.64 -13.32
CA PRO A 109 17.07 14.40 -14.75
C PRO A 109 18.42 14.54 -15.47
N GLU A 110 19.26 15.48 -15.06
CA GLU A 110 20.58 15.71 -15.67
C GLU A 110 21.51 14.51 -15.49
N LEU A 111 21.36 13.79 -14.38
CA LEU A 111 22.04 12.53 -14.14
C LEU A 111 21.40 11.38 -14.94
N LEU A 112 20.07 11.29 -14.92
CA LEU A 112 19.33 10.14 -15.44
C LEU A 112 19.23 10.11 -16.97
N PHE A 113 19.03 11.25 -17.65
CA PHE A 113 18.89 11.28 -19.10
C PHE A 113 20.11 10.73 -19.86
N PRO A 114 21.37 11.09 -19.50
CA PRO A 114 22.54 10.49 -20.10
C PRO A 114 22.65 8.98 -19.83
N LEU A 115 22.28 8.52 -18.63
CA LEU A 115 22.30 7.10 -18.27
C LEU A 115 21.25 6.31 -19.05
N ILE A 116 20.04 6.83 -19.19
CA ILE A 116 18.96 6.25 -19.98
C ILE A 116 19.35 6.19 -21.47
N SER A 117 19.97 7.25 -21.98
CA SER A 117 20.43 7.30 -23.38
C SER A 117 21.53 6.26 -23.64
N LYS A 118 22.44 6.07 -22.68
CA LYS A 118 23.52 5.08 -22.78
C LYS A 118 23.03 3.65 -22.56
N TYR A 119 22.07 3.46 -21.66
CA TYR A 119 21.56 2.16 -21.22
C TYR A 119 20.02 2.15 -21.27
N PRO A 120 19.42 1.87 -22.44
CA PRO A 120 17.95 1.91 -22.62
C PRO A 120 17.19 1.00 -21.66
N ARG A 121 17.80 -0.11 -21.19
CA ARG A 121 17.21 -1.00 -20.18
C ARG A 121 16.82 -0.29 -18.88
N ILE A 122 17.50 0.80 -18.53
CA ILE A 122 17.14 1.61 -17.36
C ILE A 122 15.75 2.21 -17.55
N ARG A 123 15.44 2.74 -18.74
CA ARG A 123 14.12 3.28 -19.06
C ARG A 123 13.05 2.20 -18.95
N ASP A 124 13.30 1.01 -19.51
CA ASP A 124 12.35 -0.10 -19.49
C ASP A 124 12.05 -0.55 -18.06
N HIS A 125 13.09 -0.66 -17.22
CA HIS A 125 12.95 -1.01 -15.81
C HIS A 125 12.15 0.03 -15.01
N LEU A 126 12.46 1.32 -15.20
CA LEU A 126 11.70 2.42 -14.56
C LEU A 126 10.24 2.44 -15.02
N TYR A 127 9.99 2.18 -16.31
CA TYR A 127 8.64 2.11 -16.86
C TYR A 127 7.84 0.95 -16.28
N GLU A 128 8.44 -0.24 -16.19
CA GLU A 128 7.81 -1.40 -15.56
C GLU A 128 7.50 -1.15 -14.08
N TYR A 129 8.42 -0.52 -13.36
CA TYR A 129 8.21 -0.15 -11.96
C TYR A 129 7.05 0.85 -11.83
N ALA A 130 7.03 1.92 -12.63
CA ALA A 130 5.95 2.89 -12.67
C ALA A 130 4.61 2.23 -12.98
N ARG A 131 4.57 1.30 -13.95
CA ARG A 131 3.37 0.54 -14.31
C ARG A 131 2.87 -0.34 -13.15
N ARG A 132 3.77 -1.02 -12.43
CA ARG A 132 3.40 -1.84 -11.26
C ARG A 132 2.82 -0.96 -10.14
N GLN A 133 3.46 0.15 -9.83
CA GLN A 133 2.96 1.11 -8.83
C GLN A 133 1.60 1.69 -9.25
N ASN A 134 1.46 2.05 -10.52
CA ASN A 134 0.20 2.55 -11.05
C ASN A 134 -0.91 1.49 -10.98
N SER A 135 -0.61 0.20 -11.18
CA SER A 135 -1.60 -0.87 -10.98
C SER A 135 -2.09 -0.93 -9.54
N VAL A 136 -1.19 -0.83 -8.56
CA VAL A 136 -1.57 -0.84 -7.13
C VAL A 136 -2.38 0.42 -6.77
N LEU A 137 -1.99 1.57 -7.30
CA LEU A 137 -2.70 2.83 -7.13
C LEU A 137 -4.10 2.76 -7.76
N VAL A 138 -4.20 2.29 -9.00
CA VAL A 138 -5.48 2.12 -9.68
C VAL A 138 -6.32 1.05 -9.00
N ASP A 139 -5.75 -0.04 -8.49
CA ASP A 139 -6.52 -1.02 -7.70
C ASP A 139 -7.02 -0.42 -6.38
N SER A 140 -6.26 0.53 -5.80
CA SER A 140 -6.72 1.28 -4.61
C SER A 140 -7.79 2.32 -4.94
N ASP A 141 -7.75 2.96 -6.12
CA ASP A 141 -8.76 3.93 -6.60
C ASP A 141 -10.00 3.23 -7.18
N THR A 142 -9.80 2.07 -7.80
CA THR A 142 -10.80 1.16 -8.36
C THR A 142 -11.20 0.11 -7.34
N GLN A 143 -11.06 0.41 -6.05
CA GLN A 143 -12.06 -0.06 -5.10
C GLN A 143 -13.28 0.88 -5.19
N PRO A 144 -14.30 0.58 -6.03
CA PRO A 144 -15.63 0.64 -5.45
C PRO A 144 -15.63 -0.39 -4.31
N THR A 145 -16.39 -0.11 -3.26
CA THR A 145 -16.77 -1.10 -2.25
C THR A 145 -16.92 -2.49 -2.91
N PRO A 146 -16.24 -3.53 -2.40
CA PRO A 146 -15.84 -4.66 -3.23
C PRO A 146 -17.05 -5.39 -3.81
N SER A 147 -17.14 -5.43 -5.13
CA SER A 147 -17.96 -6.39 -5.86
C SER A 147 -17.11 -7.65 -6.13
N PRO A 148 -17.54 -8.84 -5.69
CA PRO A 148 -16.73 -10.05 -5.76
C PRO A 148 -16.65 -10.59 -7.19
N GLN A 149 -15.44 -10.74 -7.74
CA GLN A 149 -15.21 -11.60 -8.91
C GLN A 149 -14.54 -12.92 -8.50
N PRO A 150 -14.79 -14.02 -9.25
CA PRO A 150 -14.46 -15.38 -8.84
C PRO A 150 -12.98 -15.69 -9.08
N ILE A 151 -12.32 -16.22 -8.05
CA ILE A 151 -10.94 -16.69 -8.06
C ILE A 151 -10.85 -18.04 -8.79
N THR A 152 -10.11 -18.11 -9.89
CA THR A 152 -9.57 -19.36 -10.45
C THR A 152 -8.26 -19.71 -9.74
N PRO A 153 -8.04 -20.96 -9.28
CA PRO A 153 -6.79 -21.36 -8.65
C PRO A 153 -5.77 -21.82 -9.70
N SER A 154 -4.58 -21.20 -9.72
CA SER A 154 -3.40 -21.75 -10.39
C SER A 154 -2.26 -21.90 -9.38
N ALA A 155 -1.58 -23.04 -9.49
CA ALA A 155 -0.83 -23.74 -8.46
C ALA A 155 0.68 -23.39 -8.39
N THR A 156 1.22 -23.43 -7.15
CA THR A 156 2.53 -24.01 -6.68
C THR A 156 3.86 -23.36 -7.17
N ALA A 157 4.96 -23.10 -6.42
CA ALA A 157 5.55 -23.52 -5.12
C ALA A 157 6.70 -22.53 -4.69
N PRO A 158 7.57 -22.76 -3.67
CA PRO A 158 7.46 -23.48 -2.39
C PRO A 158 7.94 -22.64 -1.16
N SER A 159 7.31 -22.80 0.01
CA SER A 159 7.81 -22.25 1.29
C SER A 159 8.04 -23.38 2.32
N THR A 160 9.28 -23.53 2.78
CA THR A 160 9.67 -24.38 3.93
C THR A 160 9.28 -23.74 5.28
N PRO A 161 9.27 -24.49 6.39
CA PRO A 161 8.05 -24.76 7.17
C PRO A 161 7.75 -23.72 8.26
N ALA A 162 6.53 -23.18 8.22
CA ALA A 162 5.95 -22.41 9.32
C ALA A 162 5.38 -23.35 10.39
N LYS A 163 5.67 -23.04 11.66
CA LYS A 163 5.18 -23.73 12.86
C LYS A 163 3.66 -23.89 12.79
N THR A 164 3.18 -25.10 13.05
CA THR A 164 1.76 -25.46 13.11
C THR A 164 1.06 -24.66 14.21
N ILE A 165 0.38 -23.59 13.82
CA ILE A 165 -0.67 -22.98 14.62
C ILE A 165 -1.78 -24.03 14.71
N SER A 166 -2.12 -24.43 15.93
CA SER A 166 -3.22 -25.37 16.18
C SER A 166 -4.48 -24.85 15.49
N LYS A 167 -5.23 -25.76 14.84
CA LYS A 167 -6.49 -25.44 14.18
C LYS A 167 -7.41 -24.76 15.19
N ALA A 168 -7.54 -23.44 15.11
CA ALA A 168 -8.55 -22.73 15.87
C ALA A 168 -9.91 -23.34 15.51
N TYR A 169 -10.69 -23.69 16.53
CA TYR A 169 -12.04 -24.22 16.33
C TYR A 169 -12.92 -23.09 15.81
N PHE A 170 -13.30 -23.19 14.54
CA PHE A 170 -14.27 -22.30 13.91
C PHE A 170 -15.59 -23.06 13.75
N PRO A 171 -16.62 -22.75 14.56
CA PRO A 171 -17.93 -23.36 14.36
C PRO A 171 -18.50 -23.01 12.97
N ASN A 172 -19.51 -23.75 12.51
CA ASN A 172 -20.22 -23.45 11.26
C ASN A 172 -21.52 -22.68 11.54
N PRO A 173 -21.95 -21.75 10.67
CA PRO A 173 -23.15 -20.93 10.87
C PRO A 173 -24.46 -21.74 10.80
N ASN A 174 -25.41 -21.42 11.66
CA ASN A 174 -26.73 -22.07 11.78
C ASN A 174 -27.80 -21.54 10.78
N GLN A 175 -27.40 -21.13 9.57
CA GLN A 175 -28.34 -20.55 8.59
C GLN A 175 -29.16 -21.65 7.88
N ARG A 176 -30.44 -21.83 8.27
CA ARG A 176 -31.36 -22.86 7.73
C ARG A 176 -32.26 -22.41 6.56
N VAL A 177 -31.97 -21.30 5.88
CA VAL A 177 -32.86 -20.78 4.82
C VAL A 177 -32.10 -20.53 3.53
N GLY A 178 -32.43 -21.28 2.48
CA GLY A 178 -32.00 -21.00 1.10
C GLY A 178 -30.65 -21.57 0.68
N HIS A 179 -30.19 -22.67 1.31
CA HIS A 179 -28.91 -23.33 1.00
C HIS A 179 -28.68 -23.66 -0.48
N LEU A 180 -29.74 -23.80 -1.28
CA LEU A 180 -29.61 -24.09 -2.71
C LEU A 180 -29.29 -22.83 -3.53
N TRP A 181 -29.87 -21.68 -3.20
CA TRP A 181 -29.63 -20.43 -3.93
C TRP A 181 -28.41 -19.68 -3.40
N GLN A 182 -28.22 -19.58 -2.08
CA GLN A 182 -27.04 -18.92 -1.47
C GLN A 182 -25.71 -19.64 -1.78
N ARG A 183 -25.72 -20.94 -2.09
CA ARG A 183 -24.52 -21.67 -2.53
C ARG A 183 -24.10 -21.30 -3.96
N VAL A 184 -25.06 -20.88 -4.78
CA VAL A 184 -24.85 -20.47 -6.19
C VAL A 184 -24.47 -18.99 -6.26
N ILE A 185 -25.07 -18.14 -5.41
CA ILE A 185 -24.70 -16.73 -5.21
C ILE A 185 -24.02 -16.59 -3.85
N ARG A 186 -22.68 -16.80 -3.80
CA ARG A 186 -21.80 -16.60 -2.62
C ARG A 186 -21.75 -15.12 -2.18
N ARG A 187 -22.90 -14.54 -1.83
CA ARG A 187 -23.02 -13.13 -1.48
C ARG A 187 -23.01 -13.03 0.03
N TYR A 188 -21.84 -12.68 0.57
CA TYR A 188 -21.73 -12.31 1.98
C TYR A 188 -22.65 -11.13 2.27
N PRO A 189 -23.30 -11.09 3.45
CA PRO A 189 -24.12 -9.95 3.84
C PRO A 189 -23.21 -8.72 3.89
N PHE A 190 -23.46 -7.78 2.99
CA PHE A 190 -22.76 -6.52 2.92
C PHE A 190 -23.54 -5.46 3.67
N PHE A 191 -22.87 -4.74 4.56
CA PHE A 191 -23.44 -3.62 5.28
C PHE A 191 -22.55 -2.39 5.09
N ALA A 192 -23.08 -1.35 4.44
CA ALA A 192 -22.35 -0.10 4.22
C ALA A 192 -22.22 0.69 5.53
N GLN A 193 -21.00 1.06 5.91
CA GLN A 193 -20.76 1.88 7.09
C GLN A 193 -21.45 3.25 6.97
N GLN A 194 -22.00 3.77 8.08
CA GLN A 194 -22.70 5.06 8.10
C GLN A 194 -21.77 6.24 8.40
N SER A 195 -20.71 6.02 9.16
CA SER A 195 -19.67 7.00 9.49
C SER A 195 -18.28 6.39 9.31
N GLY A 196 -17.25 7.22 9.10
CA GLY A 196 -15.85 6.79 9.08
C GLY A 196 -15.38 6.12 10.38
N SER A 197 -16.08 6.37 11.49
CA SER A 197 -15.80 5.72 12.78
C SER A 197 -16.50 4.37 12.99
N ASP A 198 -17.36 3.92 12.05
CA ASP A 198 -18.21 2.73 12.21
C ASP A 198 -17.67 1.44 11.60
N CYS A 199 -16.46 1.44 11.08
CA CYS A 199 -15.90 0.28 10.39
C CYS A 199 -15.97 -1.01 11.23
N GLY A 200 -15.69 -0.91 12.54
CA GLY A 200 -15.77 -2.03 13.48
C GLY A 200 -17.19 -2.51 13.75
N ALA A 201 -18.14 -1.58 13.99
CA ALA A 201 -19.55 -1.92 14.23
C ALA A 201 -20.20 -2.50 12.96
N ALA A 202 -19.89 -1.96 11.78
CA ALA A 202 -20.34 -2.48 10.49
C ALA A 202 -19.82 -3.90 10.23
N CYS A 203 -18.55 -4.19 10.57
CA CYS A 203 -18.00 -5.53 10.50
C CYS A 203 -18.78 -6.53 11.38
N LEU A 204 -19.09 -6.14 12.62
CA LEU A 204 -19.91 -6.97 13.51
C LEU A 204 -21.34 -7.20 12.97
N VAL A 205 -21.96 -6.21 12.29
CA VAL A 205 -23.25 -6.42 11.61
C VAL A 205 -23.13 -7.50 10.53
N MET A 206 -22.10 -7.44 9.69
CA MET A 206 -21.91 -8.39 8.59
C MET A 206 -21.65 -9.80 9.11
N VAL A 207 -20.76 -9.95 10.10
CA VAL A 207 -20.47 -11.24 10.74
C VAL A 207 -21.74 -11.79 11.40
N SER A 208 -22.42 -11.00 12.22
CA SER A 208 -23.66 -11.44 12.87
C SER A 208 -24.71 -11.90 11.85
N SER A 209 -24.88 -11.13 10.77
CA SER A 209 -25.83 -11.44 9.69
C SER A 209 -25.49 -12.73 8.96
N TYR A 210 -24.19 -13.03 8.80
CA TYR A 210 -23.71 -14.28 8.23
C TYR A 210 -24.09 -15.49 9.09
N TRP A 211 -24.08 -15.31 10.42
CA TRP A 211 -24.54 -16.30 11.39
C TRP A 211 -26.06 -16.32 11.62
N GLY A 212 -26.82 -15.51 10.88
CA GLY A 212 -28.28 -15.41 10.99
C GLY A 212 -28.78 -14.51 12.13
N LYS A 213 -27.89 -13.82 12.84
CA LYS A 213 -28.24 -12.82 13.87
C LYS A 213 -28.31 -11.43 13.26
N ARG A 214 -29.45 -10.74 13.41
CA ARG A 214 -29.62 -9.36 12.91
C ARG A 214 -29.53 -8.37 14.08
N PHE A 215 -28.55 -7.48 14.02
CA PHE A 215 -28.40 -6.38 14.97
C PHE A 215 -28.43 -5.04 14.23
N SER A 216 -28.95 -3.99 14.87
CA SER A 216 -28.84 -2.64 14.35
C SER A 216 -27.43 -2.11 14.56
N VAL A 217 -26.94 -1.28 13.62
CA VAL A 217 -25.63 -0.63 13.74
C VAL A 217 -25.54 0.19 15.01
N ASN A 218 -26.58 0.96 15.32
CA ASN A 218 -26.62 1.81 16.51
C ASN A 218 -26.40 0.99 17.78
N ARG A 219 -27.07 -0.17 17.90
CA ARG A 219 -26.87 -1.08 19.04
C ARG A 219 -25.42 -1.57 19.13
N LEU A 220 -24.80 -1.94 18.00
CA LEU A 220 -23.41 -2.39 18.01
C LEU A 220 -22.42 -1.25 18.26
N ARG A 221 -22.74 -0.02 17.82
CA ARG A 221 -21.96 1.18 18.15
C ARG A 221 -21.97 1.45 19.65
N ASP A 222 -23.14 1.35 20.27
CA ASP A 222 -23.32 1.60 21.70
C ASP A 222 -22.53 0.57 22.53
N ILE A 223 -22.66 -0.71 22.19
CA ILE A 223 -21.96 -1.79 22.92
C ILE A 223 -20.45 -1.76 22.68
N ALA A 224 -20.00 -1.46 21.46
CA ALA A 224 -18.57 -1.33 21.14
C ALA A 224 -17.96 0.01 21.61
N ASN A 225 -18.77 0.89 22.19
CA ASN A 225 -18.39 2.23 22.63
C ASN A 225 -17.68 3.02 21.50
N VAL A 226 -18.30 3.03 20.31
CA VAL A 226 -17.80 3.75 19.13
C VAL A 226 -17.99 5.25 19.33
N ASP A 227 -16.89 5.99 19.37
CA ASP A 227 -16.91 7.45 19.44
C ASP A 227 -16.59 8.10 18.08
N ARG A 228 -16.20 9.38 18.08
CA ARG A 228 -15.79 10.10 16.87
C ARG A 228 -14.46 9.59 16.29
N ASN A 229 -13.62 8.96 17.12
CA ASN A 229 -12.32 8.39 16.75
C ASN A 229 -12.43 6.91 16.31
N GLY A 230 -13.53 6.22 16.63
CA GLY A 230 -13.78 4.83 16.26
C GLY A 230 -14.07 3.92 17.47
N ALA A 231 -13.94 2.61 17.27
CA ALA A 231 -13.94 1.65 18.37
C ALA A 231 -12.52 1.15 18.66
N SER A 232 -12.24 0.92 19.94
CA SER A 232 -11.03 0.21 20.35
C SER A 232 -11.16 -1.29 20.12
N LEU A 233 -10.03 -2.00 19.94
CA LEU A 233 -10.03 -3.47 19.84
C LEU A 233 -10.68 -4.14 21.06
N ARG A 234 -10.43 -3.60 22.25
CA ARG A 234 -11.05 -4.08 23.49
C ARG A 234 -12.57 -3.91 23.47
N GLY A 235 -13.06 -2.76 23.00
CA GLY A 235 -14.50 -2.50 22.85
C GLY A 235 -15.15 -3.43 21.83
N LEU A 236 -14.49 -3.69 20.70
CA LEU A 236 -14.99 -4.64 19.69
C LEU A 236 -15.00 -6.09 20.20
N SER A 237 -13.98 -6.52 20.94
CA SER A 237 -13.95 -7.85 21.54
C SER A 237 -15.09 -8.03 22.55
N ALA A 238 -15.26 -7.07 23.46
CA ALA A 238 -16.35 -7.08 24.44
C ALA A 238 -17.73 -7.06 23.76
N ALA A 239 -17.88 -6.28 22.68
CA ALA A 239 -19.10 -6.26 21.90
C ALA A 239 -19.38 -7.61 21.22
N ALA A 240 -18.37 -8.23 20.60
CA ALA A 240 -18.49 -9.55 19.98
C ALA A 240 -18.89 -10.62 21.00
N GLU A 241 -18.24 -10.63 22.18
CA GLU A 241 -18.58 -11.54 23.27
C GLU A 241 -20.02 -11.34 23.79
N SER A 242 -20.49 -10.09 23.85
CA SER A 242 -21.85 -9.78 24.32
C SER A 242 -22.95 -10.23 23.35
N ILE A 243 -22.67 -10.29 22.05
CA ILE A 243 -23.63 -10.71 21.02
C ILE A 243 -23.58 -12.21 20.71
N GLY A 244 -22.59 -12.91 21.26
CA GLY A 244 -22.44 -14.36 21.26
C GLY A 244 -21.63 -14.89 20.10
#